data_AF-A0AAD9VRU5-F1
#
_entry.id   AF-A0AAD9VRU5-F1
#
_cell.length_a   1.000
_cell.length_b   1.000
_cell.length_c   1.000
_cell.angle_alpha   90.00
_cell.angle_beta   90.00
_cell.angle_gamma   90.00
#
_symmetry.space_group_name_H-M   'P 1'
#
loop_
_entity.id
_entity.type
_entity.pdbx_description
1 polymer ?
#
loop_
_entity_poly.entity_id
_entity_poly.type
_entity_poly.pdbx_seq_one_letter_code
_entity_poly.pdbx_strand_id
1 'polypeptide(L)'
;MKSFGLFVCLLLCVLPSQITAKDQKVMFAKAVGVKVEDVVECLNKINTDFETLMELGDTVSIEDEGTHTQEVISKIGCFGACIFKKNGLLVNSKIIPEKVEEASTRMGRRDPNVLEYLRPAIQRCTNRVSKLTNDCDITFMFSQCVVKEMQSSRSQ
;
A
#
# COMPACT_ATOMS: atom_id res chain seq x y z
N MET A 1 11.16 52.90 -13.41
CA MET A 1 10.23 51.77 -13.66
C MET A 1 10.99 50.45 -13.75
N LYS A 2 11.45 49.87 -12.63
CA LYS A 2 12.21 48.60 -12.59
C LYS A 2 11.95 47.79 -11.29
N SER A 3 10.77 47.94 -10.67
CA SER A 3 10.50 47.33 -9.35
C SER A 3 9.24 46.46 -9.25
N PHE A 4 8.48 46.28 -10.33
CA PHE A 4 7.25 45.46 -10.30
C PHE A 4 7.46 43.99 -10.68
N GLY A 5 8.59 43.63 -11.29
CA GLY A 5 8.87 42.26 -11.74
C GLY A 5 9.30 41.28 -10.63
N LEU A 6 9.84 41.78 -9.50
CA LEU A 6 10.35 40.95 -8.42
C LEU A 6 9.27 40.50 -7.42
N PHE A 7 8.21 41.29 -7.23
CA PHE A 7 7.13 40.97 -6.29
C PHE A 7 6.19 39.87 -6.80
N VAL A 8 6.02 39.74 -8.13
CA VAL A 8 5.18 38.69 -8.73
C VAL A 8 5.86 37.31 -8.65
N CYS A 9 7.19 37.26 -8.70
CA CYS A 9 7.94 36.00 -8.60
C CYS A 9 7.97 35.48 -7.14
N LEU A 10 8.05 36.38 -6.15
CA LEU A 10 7.98 36.02 -4.73
C LEU A 10 6.60 35.52 -4.28
N LEU A 11 5.52 35.98 -4.91
CA LEU A 11 4.16 35.48 -4.63
C LEU A 11 3.86 34.11 -5.26
N LEU A 12 4.58 33.72 -6.32
CA LEU A 12 4.40 32.42 -6.98
C LEU A 12 5.27 31.30 -6.39
N CYS A 13 6.32 31.63 -5.62
CA CYS A 13 7.19 30.64 -4.97
C CYS A 13 6.73 30.22 -3.55
N VAL A 14 5.66 30.82 -3.00
CA VAL A 14 5.17 30.56 -1.63
C VAL A 14 3.90 29.69 -1.61
N LEU A 15 3.46 29.15 -2.74
CA LEU A 15 2.53 28.03 -2.66
C LEU A 15 3.35 26.78 -2.30
N PRO A 16 3.26 26.26 -1.06
CA PRO A 16 3.71 24.89 -0.84
C PRO A 16 2.99 24.04 -1.89
N SER A 17 3.74 23.22 -2.62
CA SER A 17 3.21 22.19 -3.51
C SER A 17 2.46 21.15 -2.65
N GLN A 18 1.30 21.54 -2.13
CA GLN A 18 0.40 20.71 -1.35
C GLN A 18 -0.27 19.81 -2.39
N ILE A 19 0.31 18.63 -2.61
CA ILE A 19 -0.41 17.54 -3.28
C ILE A 19 -1.70 17.39 -2.49
N THR A 20 -2.85 17.66 -3.12
CA THR A 20 -4.11 17.61 -2.39
C THR A 20 -4.42 16.16 -2.01
N ALA A 21 -5.15 15.93 -0.91
CA ALA A 21 -5.59 14.58 -0.54
C ALA A 21 -6.34 13.86 -1.68
N LYS A 22 -6.97 14.62 -2.59
CA LYS A 22 -7.59 14.09 -3.82
C LYS A 22 -6.54 13.53 -4.78
N ASP A 23 -5.45 14.25 -5.00
CA ASP A 23 -4.36 13.82 -5.88
C ASP A 23 -3.66 12.58 -5.32
N GLN A 24 -3.50 12.49 -4.00
CA GLN A 24 -2.91 11.30 -3.35
C GLN A 24 -3.77 10.04 -3.53
N LYS A 25 -5.10 10.14 -3.34
CA LYS A 25 -6.03 9.01 -3.55
C LYS A 25 -6.00 8.53 -5.01
N VAL A 26 -5.94 9.46 -5.97
CA VAL A 26 -5.84 9.15 -7.40
C VAL A 26 -4.52 8.42 -7.70
N MET A 27 -3.41 8.91 -7.17
CA MET A 27 -2.10 8.27 -7.34
C MET A 27 -2.09 6.87 -6.71
N PHE A 28 -2.61 6.71 -5.50
CA PHE A 28 -2.72 5.42 -4.83
C PHE A 28 -3.56 4.44 -5.64
N ALA A 29 -4.77 4.84 -6.07
CA ALA A 29 -5.66 4.01 -6.85
C ALA A 29 -4.98 3.51 -8.14
N LYS A 30 -4.29 4.41 -8.84
CA LYS A 30 -3.49 4.07 -10.02
C LYS A 30 -2.35 3.12 -9.68
N ALA A 31 -1.65 3.35 -8.57
CA ALA A 31 -0.53 2.53 -8.13
C ALA A 31 -0.97 1.10 -7.81
N VAL A 32 -2.12 0.89 -7.19
CA VAL A 32 -2.63 -0.45 -6.83
C VAL A 32 -3.59 -1.05 -7.86
N GLY A 33 -3.82 -0.35 -8.98
CA GLY A 33 -4.63 -0.83 -10.10
C GLY A 33 -6.13 -0.90 -9.83
N VAL A 34 -6.66 -0.06 -8.95
CA VAL A 34 -8.11 0.04 -8.64
C VAL A 34 -8.68 1.38 -9.07
N LYS A 35 -10.01 1.51 -9.01
CA LYS A 35 -10.67 2.80 -9.21
C LYS A 35 -10.61 3.64 -7.94
N VAL A 36 -10.63 4.96 -8.08
CA VAL A 36 -10.59 5.89 -6.93
C VAL A 36 -11.82 5.70 -6.05
N GLU A 37 -12.96 5.37 -6.64
CA GLU A 37 -14.21 5.08 -5.94
C GLU A 37 -14.05 3.86 -5.03
N ASP A 38 -13.31 2.83 -5.45
CA ASP A 38 -13.03 1.66 -4.62
C ASP A 38 -12.15 2.03 -3.41
N VAL A 39 -11.19 2.95 -3.58
CA VAL A 39 -10.38 3.46 -2.46
C VAL A 39 -11.26 4.17 -1.45
N VAL A 40 -12.14 5.06 -1.90
CA VAL A 40 -13.06 5.79 -1.03
C VAL A 40 -14.04 4.85 -0.32
N GLU A 41 -14.57 3.85 -1.03
CA GLU A 41 -15.43 2.83 -0.44
C GLU A 41 -14.70 2.05 0.67
N CYS A 42 -13.46 1.63 0.40
CA CYS A 42 -12.65 0.89 1.37
C CYS A 42 -12.32 1.72 2.62
N LEU A 43 -12.00 3.01 2.46
CA LEU A 43 -11.78 3.95 3.57
C LEU A 43 -13.05 4.12 4.43
N ASN A 44 -14.19 4.32 3.78
CA ASN A 44 -15.48 4.46 4.47
C ASN A 44 -15.83 3.20 5.25
N LYS A 45 -15.57 2.02 4.69
CA LYS A 45 -15.85 0.73 5.33
C LYS A 45 -15.10 0.54 6.65
N ILE A 46 -13.89 1.08 6.75
CA ILE A 46 -13.10 1.04 7.99
C ILE A 46 -13.27 2.30 8.85
N ASN A 47 -14.20 3.19 8.47
CA ASN A 47 -14.49 4.45 9.16
C ASN A 47 -13.21 5.28 9.40
N THR A 48 -12.47 5.56 8.33
CA THR A 48 -11.18 6.27 8.38
C THR A 48 -10.99 7.11 7.13
N ASP A 49 -10.15 8.15 7.18
CA ASP A 49 -9.73 8.92 6.00
C ASP A 49 -8.32 8.52 5.52
N PHE A 50 -7.95 8.99 4.33
CA PHE A 50 -6.69 8.61 3.71
C PHE A 50 -5.47 9.15 4.46
N GLU A 51 -5.58 10.33 5.08
CA GLU A 51 -4.48 10.96 5.81
C GLU A 51 -4.16 10.16 7.07
N THR A 52 -5.18 9.88 7.88
CA THR A 52 -5.08 9.01 9.06
C THR A 52 -4.52 7.63 8.70
N LEU A 53 -4.95 7.05 7.58
CA LEU A 53 -4.45 5.75 7.13
C LEU A 53 -2.95 5.81 6.80
N MET A 54 -2.49 6.88 6.17
CA MET A 54 -1.08 7.10 5.85
C MET A 54 -0.24 7.31 7.11
N GLU A 55 -0.72 8.13 8.05
CA GLU A 55 -0.06 8.33 9.35
C GLU A 55 0.08 7.02 10.12
N LEU A 56 -0.96 6.17 10.14
CA LEU A 56 -0.87 4.84 10.72
C LEU A 56 0.15 3.97 9.98
N GLY A 57 0.22 4.08 8.65
CA GLY A 57 1.20 3.39 7.83
C GLY A 57 2.65 3.71 8.20
N ASP A 58 2.94 4.97 8.50
CA ASP A 58 4.28 5.42 8.90
C ASP A 58 4.72 4.86 10.26
N THR A 59 3.76 4.45 11.11
CA THR A 59 4.07 3.78 12.39
C THR A 59 4.36 2.29 12.25
N VAL A 60 4.14 1.70 11.07
CA VAL A 60 4.38 0.27 10.85
C VAL A 60 5.86 0.02 10.61
N SER A 61 6.57 -0.40 11.67
CA SER A 61 7.91 -0.98 11.53
C SER A 61 7.84 -2.37 10.91
N ILE A 62 8.77 -2.67 10.00
CA ILE A 62 8.89 -3.99 9.36
C ILE A 62 9.71 -4.96 10.22
N GLU A 63 10.50 -4.42 11.15
CA GLU A 63 11.41 -5.20 12.00
C GLU A 63 10.69 -5.87 13.18
N ASP A 64 9.58 -5.28 13.64
CA ASP A 64 8.83 -5.77 14.79
C ASP A 64 7.59 -6.57 14.38
N GLU A 65 7.79 -7.81 13.94
CA GLU A 65 6.67 -8.74 13.77
C GLU A 65 6.02 -9.04 15.13
N GLY A 66 4.91 -8.36 15.43
CA GLY A 66 4.04 -8.67 16.57
C GLY A 66 3.83 -7.55 17.61
N THR A 67 4.39 -6.35 17.42
CA THR A 67 4.18 -5.22 18.35
C THR A 67 3.13 -4.21 17.87
N HIS A 68 2.54 -4.43 16.69
CA HIS A 68 1.53 -3.50 16.16
C HIS A 68 0.25 -3.53 16.98
N THR A 69 -0.30 -2.35 17.20
CA THR A 69 -1.57 -2.22 17.92
C THR A 69 -2.70 -2.89 17.12
N GLN A 70 -3.72 -3.35 17.83
CA GLN A 70 -4.92 -3.89 17.20
C GLN A 70 -5.59 -2.87 16.26
N GLU A 71 -5.44 -1.58 16.56
CA GLU A 71 -5.90 -0.48 15.71
C GLU A 71 -5.20 -0.45 14.35
N VAL A 72 -3.86 -0.59 14.34
CA VAL A 72 -3.06 -0.65 13.11
C VAL A 72 -3.48 -1.83 12.24
N ILE A 73 -3.59 -3.03 12.83
CA ILE A 73 -3.99 -4.25 12.11
C ILE A 73 -5.43 -4.09 11.57
N SER A 74 -6.35 -3.57 12.39
CA SER A 74 -7.73 -3.32 11.98
C SER A 74 -7.79 -2.33 10.81
N LYS A 75 -7.13 -1.17 10.90
CA LYS A 75 -7.25 -0.12 9.88
C LYS A 75 -6.48 -0.48 8.61
N ILE A 76 -5.18 -0.76 8.72
CA ILE A 76 -4.32 -1.02 7.56
C ILE A 76 -4.63 -2.39 6.98
N GLY A 77 -4.75 -3.41 7.83
CA GLY A 77 -5.08 -4.76 7.39
C GLY A 77 -6.44 -4.82 6.70
N CYS A 78 -7.49 -4.24 7.29
CA CYS A 78 -8.81 -4.29 6.66
C CYS A 78 -8.91 -3.40 5.41
N PHE A 79 -8.22 -2.25 5.37
CA PHE A 79 -8.11 -1.47 4.14
C PHE A 79 -7.43 -2.28 3.03
N GLY A 80 -6.27 -2.87 3.32
CA GLY A 80 -5.55 -3.74 2.41
C GLY A 80 -6.41 -4.90 1.92
N ALA A 81 -7.13 -5.57 2.84
CA ALA A 81 -8.03 -6.66 2.52
C ALA A 81 -9.15 -6.23 1.56
N CYS A 82 -9.72 -5.05 1.77
CA CYS A 82 -10.73 -4.48 0.88
C CYS A 82 -10.17 -4.27 -0.54
N ILE A 83 -8.99 -3.65 -0.66
CA ILE A 83 -8.31 -3.43 -1.94
C ILE A 83 -7.93 -4.76 -2.61
N PHE A 84 -7.42 -5.72 -1.85
CA PHE A 84 -7.04 -7.04 -2.35
C PHE A 84 -8.24 -7.79 -2.93
N LYS A 85 -9.40 -7.71 -2.28
CA LYS A 85 -10.65 -8.28 -2.80
C LYS A 85 -11.11 -7.60 -4.08
N LYS A 86 -11.04 -6.27 -4.16
CA LYS A 86 -11.41 -5.51 -5.38
C LYS A 86 -10.56 -5.91 -6.58
N ASN A 87 -9.31 -6.31 -6.34
CA ASN A 87 -8.37 -6.78 -7.36
C ASN A 87 -8.34 -8.31 -7.55
N GLY A 88 -9.16 -9.08 -6.81
CA GLY A 88 -9.15 -10.54 -6.86
C GLY A 88 -7.88 -11.19 -6.31
N LEU A 89 -7.07 -10.46 -5.52
CA LEU A 89 -5.86 -10.96 -4.87
C LEU A 89 -6.18 -11.79 -3.61
N LEU A 90 -7.33 -11.53 -2.99
CA LEU A 90 -7.84 -12.21 -1.82
C LEU A 90 -9.25 -12.73 -2.12
N VAL A 91 -9.43 -14.04 -2.11
CA VAL A 91 -10.72 -14.70 -2.39
C VAL A 91 -10.95 -15.75 -1.32
N ASN A 92 -12.13 -15.74 -0.68
CA ASN A 92 -12.50 -16.68 0.38
C ASN A 92 -11.41 -16.79 1.47
N SER A 93 -10.88 -15.64 1.90
CA SER A 93 -9.81 -15.54 2.91
C SER A 93 -8.54 -16.28 2.53
N LYS A 94 -8.22 -16.34 1.24
CA LYS A 94 -6.98 -16.90 0.71
C LYS A 94 -6.36 -15.95 -0.30
N ILE A 95 -5.07 -15.68 -0.12
CA ILE A 95 -4.27 -14.97 -1.11
C ILE A 95 -4.15 -15.84 -2.35
N ILE A 96 -4.29 -15.23 -3.52
CA ILE A 96 -4.13 -15.87 -4.84
C ILE A 96 -2.76 -15.45 -5.39
N PRO A 97 -1.69 -16.27 -5.21
CA PRO A 97 -0.31 -15.89 -5.52
C PRO A 97 -0.13 -15.37 -6.94
N GLU A 98 -0.74 -16.05 -7.92
CA GLU A 98 -0.61 -15.74 -9.34
C GLU A 98 -1.19 -14.35 -9.64
N LYS A 99 -2.26 -13.96 -8.94
CA LYS A 99 -2.87 -12.64 -9.08
C LYS A 99 -2.02 -11.56 -8.42
N VAL A 100 -1.33 -11.86 -7.32
CA VAL A 100 -0.38 -10.94 -6.68
C VAL A 100 0.84 -10.71 -7.57
N GLU A 101 1.36 -11.76 -8.21
CA GLU A 101 2.43 -11.65 -9.20
C GLU A 101 2.00 -10.79 -10.39
N GLU A 102 0.83 -11.08 -10.98
CA GLU A 102 0.25 -10.32 -12.09
C GLU A 102 0.11 -8.83 -11.73
N ALA A 103 -0.47 -8.54 -10.55
CA ALA A 103 -0.61 -7.18 -10.05
C ALA A 103 0.75 -6.50 -9.91
N SER A 104 1.75 -7.18 -9.33
CA SER A 104 3.10 -6.63 -9.15
C SER A 104 3.75 -6.23 -10.47
N THR A 105 3.61 -7.04 -11.52
CA THR A 105 4.10 -6.71 -12.86
C THR A 105 3.37 -5.50 -13.46
N ARG A 106 2.05 -5.37 -13.25
CA ARG A 106 1.28 -4.19 -13.70
C ARG A 106 1.71 -2.90 -12.99
N MET A 107 2.07 -2.99 -11.72
CA MET A 107 2.54 -1.86 -10.89
C MET A 107 3.97 -1.39 -11.21
N GLY A 108 4.56 -1.86 -12.32
CA GLY A 108 5.88 -1.41 -12.76
C GLY A 108 7.06 -2.14 -12.13
N ARG A 109 6.83 -3.20 -11.33
CA ARG A 109 7.89 -4.15 -10.95
C ARG A 109 8.21 -5.08 -12.13
N ARG A 110 8.64 -4.48 -13.25
CA ARG A 110 9.04 -5.19 -14.47
C ARG A 110 10.52 -5.48 -14.54
N ASP A 111 11.30 -4.95 -13.58
CA ASP A 111 12.70 -5.31 -13.43
C ASP A 111 12.80 -6.83 -13.19
N PRO A 112 13.43 -7.59 -14.11
CA PRO A 112 13.58 -9.04 -13.97
C PRO A 112 14.23 -9.43 -12.65
N ASN A 113 15.17 -8.63 -12.16
CA ASN A 113 15.86 -8.87 -10.89
C ASN A 113 14.87 -8.77 -9.71
N VAL A 114 13.92 -7.82 -9.75
CA VAL A 114 12.88 -7.71 -8.72
C VAL A 114 11.92 -8.90 -8.76
N LEU A 115 11.57 -9.38 -9.96
CA LEU A 115 10.65 -10.51 -10.12
C LEU A 115 11.26 -11.84 -9.67
N GLU A 116 12.57 -12.01 -9.82
CA GLU A 116 13.31 -13.19 -9.36
C GLU A 116 13.13 -13.44 -7.85
N TYR A 117 13.21 -12.38 -7.04
CA TYR A 117 13.03 -12.48 -5.58
C TYR A 117 11.56 -12.38 -5.15
N LEU A 118 10.73 -11.65 -5.91
CA LEU A 118 9.34 -11.41 -5.52
C LEU A 118 8.47 -12.65 -5.57
N ARG A 119 8.62 -13.51 -6.58
CA ARG A 119 7.82 -14.72 -6.70
C ARG A 119 8.04 -15.69 -5.52
N PRO A 120 9.28 -16.05 -5.16
CA PRO A 120 9.55 -16.86 -3.98
C PRO A 120 9.03 -16.22 -2.68
N ALA A 121 9.15 -14.90 -2.53
CA ALA A 121 8.61 -14.16 -1.39
C ALA A 121 7.08 -14.30 -1.29
N ILE A 122 6.35 -14.08 -2.38
CA ILE A 122 4.88 -14.24 -2.44
C ILE A 122 4.47 -15.66 -2.03
N GLN A 123 5.17 -16.69 -2.53
CA GLN A 123 4.86 -18.08 -2.20
C GLN A 123 5.06 -18.38 -0.71
N ARG A 124 6.22 -17.99 -0.14
CA ARG A 124 6.51 -18.18 1.29
C ARG A 124 5.49 -17.44 2.16
N CYS A 125 5.17 -16.20 1.82
CA CYS A 125 4.24 -15.39 2.58
C CYS A 125 2.80 -15.87 2.48
N THR A 126 2.38 -16.40 1.33
CA THR A 126 1.06 -17.03 1.18
C THR A 126 0.94 -18.25 2.09
N ASN A 127 1.98 -19.10 2.11
CA ASN A 127 2.00 -20.27 2.99
C ASN A 127 1.96 -19.87 4.47
N ARG A 128 2.66 -18.80 4.86
CA ARG A 128 2.67 -18.28 6.23
C ARG A 128 1.29 -17.89 6.73
N VAL A 129 0.46 -17.26 5.88
CA VAL A 129 -0.89 -16.80 6.24
C VAL A 129 -1.99 -17.83 5.97
N SER A 130 -1.65 -19.01 5.41
CA SER A 130 -2.61 -20.01 4.94
C SER A 130 -3.59 -20.55 5.99
N LYS A 131 -3.24 -20.45 7.27
CA LYS A 131 -4.07 -20.91 8.41
C LYS A 131 -4.92 -19.81 9.01
N LEU A 132 -4.70 -18.56 8.62
CA LEU A 132 -5.49 -17.43 9.10
C LEU A 132 -6.84 -17.39 8.38
N THR A 133 -7.84 -16.84 9.05
CA THR A 133 -9.21 -16.76 8.51
C THR A 133 -9.74 -15.32 8.49
N ASN A 134 -9.16 -14.43 9.29
CA ASN A 134 -9.50 -13.02 9.27
C ASN A 134 -8.76 -12.32 8.12
N ASP A 135 -9.51 -11.74 7.20
CA ASP A 135 -8.96 -11.09 6.00
C ASP A 135 -8.00 -9.93 6.31
N CYS A 136 -8.25 -9.19 7.39
CA CYS A 136 -7.43 -8.06 7.81
C CYS A 136 -6.06 -8.57 8.30
N ASP A 137 -6.07 -9.60 9.15
CA ASP A 137 -4.85 -10.25 9.65
C ASP A 137 -4.07 -10.89 8.50
N ILE A 138 -4.76 -11.63 7.61
CA ILE A 138 -4.17 -12.24 6.41
C ILE A 138 -3.43 -11.17 5.61
N THR A 139 -4.09 -10.06 5.29
CA THR A 139 -3.54 -9.06 4.37
C THR A 139 -2.41 -8.27 5.03
N PHE A 140 -2.55 -7.94 6.30
CA PHE A 140 -1.51 -7.26 7.06
C PHE A 140 -0.24 -8.12 7.17
N MET A 141 -0.37 -9.35 7.68
CA MET A 141 0.76 -10.26 7.87
C MET A 141 1.39 -10.69 6.54
N PHE A 142 0.59 -10.89 5.50
CA PHE A 142 1.10 -11.17 4.17
C PHE A 142 1.94 -10.01 3.63
N SER A 143 1.44 -8.79 3.74
CA SER A 143 2.14 -7.58 3.26
C SER A 143 3.46 -7.37 4.00
N GLN A 144 3.47 -7.51 5.33
CA GLN A 144 4.69 -7.42 6.12
C GLN A 144 5.72 -8.48 5.73
N CYS A 145 5.27 -9.73 5.60
CA CYS A 145 6.13 -10.83 5.17
C CYS A 145 6.77 -10.53 3.81
N VAL A 146 6.00 -10.08 2.81
CA VAL A 146 6.53 -9.78 1.48
C VAL A 146 7.56 -8.66 1.54
N VAL A 147 7.30 -7.60 2.30
CA VAL A 147 8.25 -6.49 2.44
C VAL A 147 9.55 -6.96 3.09
N LYS A 148 9.47 -7.75 4.17
CA LYS A 148 10.64 -8.32 4.87
C LYS A 148 11.46 -9.23 3.97
N GLU A 149 10.83 -10.16 3.27
CA GLU A 149 11.49 -11.06 2.31
C GLU A 149 12.21 -10.29 1.20
N MET A 150 11.59 -9.22 0.69
CA MET A 150 12.18 -8.37 -0.34
C MET A 150 13.34 -7.52 0.16
N GLN A 151 13.35 -7.12 1.45
CA GLN A 151 14.48 -6.43 2.07
C GLN A 151 15.66 -7.38 2.29
N SER A 152 15.41 -8.57 2.86
CA SER A 152 16.46 -9.57 3.11
C SER A 152 17.12 -10.06 1.82
N SER A 153 16.38 -10.11 0.70
CA SER A 153 16.91 -10.52 -0.61
C SER A 153 17.75 -9.45 -1.31
N ARG A 154 17.69 -8.18 -0.88
CA ARG A 154 18.51 -7.08 -1.42
C ARG A 154 19.84 -6.87 -0.68
N SER A 155 20.01 -7.52 0.46
CA SER A 155 21.21 -7.44 1.30
C SER A 155 22.21 -8.57 1.05
N GLN A 156 21.94 -9.45 0.07
CA GLN A 156 22.82 -10.52 -0.41
C GLN A 156 23.33 -10.18 -1.81
#